data_AF-A0A1J4P204-F1
#
_entry.id   AF-A0A1J4P204-F1
#
_cell.length_a   1.000
_cell.length_b   1.000
_cell.length_c   1.000
_cell.angle_alpha   90.00
_cell.angle_beta   90.00
_cell.angle_gamma   90.00
#
_symmetry.space_group_name_H-M   'P 1'
#
loop_
_entity.id
_entity.type
_entity.pdbx_description
1 polymer ?
#
loop_
_entity_poly.entity_id
_entity_poly.type
_entity_poly.pdbx_seq_one_letter_code
_entity_poly.pdbx_strand_id
1 'polypeptide(L)'
;MVADREHGTPSRLGGVLDADGSFASAWLRGKTVAPVAAGARIDAALARRIMAGFHAVAAAYVVATDLSDPSGATSRLPADADPTGTPPPVLLRTLDARGAVLFPEAGYALAAGDSAFMGAALGEGADAARARFGRYARSVLAQHPSVAAVAASHPPAHRAWSRPDDVDPDSATARQLALLDAFADGRCGAPDFAHGWWEARRASQARGERIRGALGDLFDQVFMTLEDYAVDPAFAEPGDLDDAGLQAAVRAAWEEFHRPGTGRGGQ
;
A
#
# COMPACT_ATOMS: atom_id res chain seq x y z
N MET A 1 29.70 17.95 -0.14
CA MET A 1 28.35 18.42 0.22
C MET A 1 28.25 18.34 1.74
N VAL A 2 28.29 19.49 2.41
CA VAL A 2 28.44 19.58 3.87
C VAL A 2 27.04 19.53 4.48
N ALA A 3 26.78 18.54 5.33
CA ALA A 3 25.56 18.43 6.10
C ALA A 3 25.53 19.52 7.16
N ASP A 4 24.54 20.40 7.11
CA ASP A 4 24.33 21.44 8.11
C ASP A 4 23.72 20.80 9.36
N ARG A 5 24.47 20.80 10.47
CA ARG A 5 24.06 20.20 11.76
C ARG A 5 23.54 21.28 12.69
N GLU A 6 22.24 21.54 12.66
CA GLU A 6 21.60 22.39 13.65
C GLU A 6 21.60 21.71 15.03
N HIS A 7 22.20 22.36 16.03
CA HIS A 7 22.19 21.94 17.43
C HIS A 7 21.07 22.66 18.17
N GLY A 8 19.85 22.13 18.10
CA GLY A 8 18.72 22.54 18.93
C GLY A 8 18.50 21.57 20.10
N THR A 9 18.17 22.10 21.28
CA THR A 9 17.75 21.35 22.48
C THR A 9 16.74 20.24 22.11
N PRO A 10 16.84 19.01 22.66
CA PRO A 10 16.04 17.86 22.21
C PRO A 10 14.57 17.98 22.63
N SER A 11 13.81 18.81 21.92
CA SER A 11 12.35 18.74 21.93
C SER A 11 11.97 17.51 21.10
N ARG A 12 11.94 16.35 21.76
CA ARG A 12 11.64 15.01 21.24
C ARG A 12 10.93 15.03 19.88
N LEU A 13 11.72 14.90 18.81
CA LEU A 13 11.28 14.48 17.47
C LEU A 13 10.03 15.19 16.93
N GLY A 14 9.80 16.46 17.29
CA GLY A 14 8.64 17.24 16.85
C GLY A 14 7.27 16.66 17.24
N GLY A 15 7.17 15.87 18.31
CA GLY A 15 5.92 15.27 18.77
C GLY A 15 5.42 14.09 17.94
N VAL A 16 6.28 13.50 17.09
CA VAL A 16 5.94 12.35 16.25
C VAL A 16 5.99 11.02 17.02
N LEU A 17 6.91 10.88 17.98
CA LEU A 17 7.03 9.68 18.82
C LEU A 17 6.67 9.96 20.28
N ASP A 18 6.09 8.95 20.94
CA ASP A 18 5.86 8.90 22.38
C ASP A 18 7.15 8.49 23.13
N ALA A 19 7.11 8.51 24.47
CA ALA A 19 8.28 8.22 25.31
C ALA A 19 8.81 6.79 25.18
N ASP A 20 7.99 5.86 24.69
CA ASP A 20 8.34 4.46 24.43
C ASP A 20 8.93 4.23 23.03
N GLY A 21 9.10 5.30 22.24
CA GLY A 21 9.61 5.22 20.86
C GLY A 21 8.57 4.78 19.83
N SER A 22 7.30 4.58 20.22
CA SER A 22 6.20 4.34 19.29
C SER A 22 5.68 5.65 18.70
N PHE A 23 4.86 5.59 17.64
CA PHE A 23 4.21 6.78 17.09
C PHE A 23 3.24 7.39 18.10
N ALA A 24 3.36 8.70 18.31
CA ALA A 24 2.56 9.41 19.29
C ALA A 24 1.08 9.38 18.93
N SER A 25 0.23 8.99 19.89
CA SER A 25 -1.23 8.91 19.67
C SER A 25 -1.82 10.25 19.20
N ALA A 26 -1.30 11.37 19.70
CA ALA A 26 -1.72 12.70 19.29
C ALA A 26 -1.37 13.00 17.82
N TRP A 27 -0.21 12.53 17.35
CA TRP A 27 0.24 12.70 15.97
C TRP A 27 -0.52 11.80 14.99
N LEU A 28 -0.91 10.60 15.44
CA LEU A 28 -1.68 9.63 14.66
C LEU A 28 -3.14 10.02 14.41
N ARG A 29 -3.65 11.11 15.00
CA ARG A 29 -5.02 11.58 14.71
C ARG A 29 -5.20 11.84 13.21
N GLY A 30 -6.16 11.14 12.61
CA GLY A 30 -6.44 11.20 11.17
C GLY A 30 -5.43 10.48 10.28
N LYS A 31 -4.52 9.68 10.85
CA LYS A 31 -3.50 8.90 10.11
C LYS A 31 -3.72 7.41 10.28
N THR A 32 -3.16 6.64 9.36
CA THR A 32 -3.15 5.18 9.42
C THR A 32 -1.73 4.70 9.66
N VAL A 33 -1.58 3.60 10.39
CA VAL A 33 -0.30 2.88 10.58
C VAL A 33 -0.40 1.49 9.96
N ALA A 34 0.63 1.06 9.24
CA ALA A 34 0.76 -0.32 8.81
C ALA A 34 2.21 -0.81 8.93
N PRO A 35 2.42 -2.05 9.42
CA PRO A 35 3.73 -2.66 9.41
C PRO A 35 4.09 -3.18 8.02
N VAL A 36 5.37 -3.13 7.70
CA VAL A 36 5.98 -3.69 6.49
C VAL A 36 7.18 -4.54 6.87
N ALA A 37 7.36 -5.67 6.18
CA ALA A 37 8.52 -6.53 6.40
C ALA A 37 9.80 -5.76 6.03
N ALA A 38 10.84 -5.89 6.86
CA ALA A 38 12.12 -5.27 6.64
C ALA A 38 13.25 -6.22 7.07
N GLY A 39 14.41 -6.13 6.42
CA GLY A 39 15.60 -6.89 6.83
C GLY A 39 16.32 -6.25 8.03
N ALA A 40 17.63 -6.48 8.12
CA ALA A 40 18.50 -5.80 9.07
C ALA A 40 18.81 -4.33 8.67
N ARG A 41 18.50 -3.96 7.42
CA ARG A 41 18.69 -2.63 6.84
C ARG A 41 17.54 -2.35 5.87
N ILE A 42 17.33 -1.08 5.53
CA ILE A 42 16.41 -0.69 4.46
C ILE A 42 16.95 -1.27 3.14
N ASP A 43 16.19 -2.15 2.51
CA ASP A 43 16.49 -2.65 1.17
C ASP A 43 15.92 -1.74 0.08
N ALA A 44 16.29 -1.99 -1.18
CA ALA A 44 15.84 -1.17 -2.30
C ALA A 44 14.32 -1.18 -2.50
N ALA A 45 13.62 -2.26 -2.11
CA ALA A 45 12.17 -2.35 -2.27
C ALA A 45 11.45 -1.50 -1.22
N LEU A 46 11.91 -1.54 0.04
CA LEU A 46 11.42 -0.69 1.11
C LEU A 46 11.78 0.79 0.85
N ALA A 47 13.00 1.07 0.40
CA ALA A 47 13.42 2.42 -0.01
C ALA A 47 12.46 3.01 -1.05
N ARG A 48 12.19 2.30 -2.16
CA ARG A 48 11.25 2.76 -3.19
C ARG A 48 9.86 3.09 -2.63
N ARG A 49 9.33 2.27 -1.72
CA ARG A 49 8.04 2.51 -1.06
C ARG A 49 8.06 3.76 -0.19
N ILE A 50 9.11 3.94 0.61
CA ILE A 50 9.30 5.13 1.45
C ILE A 50 9.32 6.39 0.57
N MET A 51 10.12 6.37 -0.49
CA MET A 51 10.25 7.51 -1.40
C MET A 51 8.95 7.80 -2.15
N ALA A 52 8.23 6.78 -2.62
CA ALA A 52 6.92 6.95 -3.23
C ALA A 52 5.94 7.68 -2.30
N GLY A 53 5.91 7.31 -1.01
CA GLY A 53 5.12 7.99 0.01
C GLY A 53 5.51 9.47 0.15
N PHE A 54 6.80 9.76 0.28
CA PHE A 54 7.28 11.15 0.44
C PHE A 54 7.01 12.03 -0.80
N HIS A 55 7.18 11.49 -2.00
CA HIS A 55 6.85 12.20 -3.23
C HIS A 55 5.35 12.50 -3.35
N ALA A 56 4.49 11.56 -2.95
CA ALA A 56 3.03 11.74 -3.03
C ALA A 56 2.49 12.88 -2.15
N VAL A 57 3.23 13.28 -1.12
CA VAL A 57 2.88 14.44 -0.27
C VAL A 57 3.70 15.69 -0.59
N ALA A 58 4.40 15.70 -1.74
CA ALA A 58 5.24 16.80 -2.21
C ALA A 58 6.29 17.25 -1.18
N ALA A 59 6.82 16.30 -0.40
CA ALA A 59 7.91 16.61 0.52
C ALA A 59 9.15 16.99 -0.29
N ALA A 60 9.67 18.20 -0.11
CA ALA A 60 10.95 18.60 -0.72
C ALA A 60 12.15 18.02 0.02
N TYR A 61 11.96 17.69 1.30
CA TYR A 61 12.99 17.16 2.18
C TYR A 61 12.41 16.11 3.14
N VAL A 62 13.25 15.15 3.49
CA VAL A 62 13.01 14.14 4.51
C VAL A 62 13.91 14.44 5.70
N VAL A 63 13.35 14.41 6.90
CA VAL A 63 14.13 14.44 8.13
C VAL A 63 14.42 13.01 8.55
N ALA A 64 15.68 12.63 8.52
CA ALA A 64 16.16 11.37 9.06
C ALA A 64 16.67 11.61 10.48
N THR A 65 16.17 10.84 11.44
CA THR A 65 16.63 10.90 12.83
C THR A 65 17.21 9.55 13.22
N ASP A 66 18.48 9.55 13.60
CA ASP A 66 19.11 8.39 14.23
C ASP A 66 18.60 8.29 15.67
N LEU A 67 17.86 7.23 15.96
CA LEU A 67 17.27 7.01 17.28
C LEU A 67 18.23 6.29 18.23
N SER A 68 19.39 5.83 17.73
CA SER A 68 20.46 5.27 18.57
C SER A 68 21.29 6.37 19.22
N ASP A 69 21.30 7.57 18.63
CA ASP A 69 21.94 8.75 19.20
C ASP A 69 21.05 9.34 20.31
N PRO A 70 21.51 9.40 21.57
CA PRO A 70 20.74 9.98 22.67
C PRO A 70 20.45 11.48 22.48
N SER A 71 21.24 12.18 21.66
CA SER A 71 20.95 13.56 21.26
C SER A 71 19.85 13.66 20.21
N GLY A 72 19.48 12.55 19.58
CA GLY A 72 18.48 12.49 18.51
C GLY A 72 18.94 13.20 17.25
N ALA A 73 20.19 12.98 16.83
CA ALA A 73 20.78 13.67 15.70
C ALA A 73 19.89 13.57 14.46
N THR A 74 19.44 14.73 13.99
CA THR A 74 18.60 14.87 12.80
C THR A 74 19.44 15.33 11.61
N SER A 75 19.25 14.67 10.48
CA SER A 75 19.78 15.10 9.18
C SER A 75 18.63 15.44 8.26
N ARG A 76 18.73 16.58 7.57
CA ARG A 76 17.81 16.95 6.50
C ARG A 76 18.35 16.42 5.18
N LEU A 77 17.63 15.49 4.58
CA LEU A 77 17.96 14.88 3.31
C LEU A 77 17.04 15.44 2.22
N PRO A 78 17.55 15.65 1.00
CA PRO A 78 16.70 15.82 -0.18
C PRO A 78 15.67 14.67 -0.28
N ALA A 79 14.46 14.96 -0.76
CA ALA A 79 13.42 13.95 -0.88
C ALA A 79 13.63 12.93 -2.01
N ASP A 80 14.76 13.00 -2.73
CA ASP A 80 15.23 11.99 -3.67
C ASP A 80 16.45 11.22 -3.14
N ALA A 81 16.90 11.52 -1.91
CA ALA A 81 18.00 10.80 -1.28
C ALA A 81 17.61 9.34 -1.03
N ASP A 82 18.43 8.41 -1.50
CA ASP A 82 18.22 6.97 -1.34
C ASP A 82 18.51 6.53 0.11
N PRO A 83 17.51 6.03 0.86
CA PRO A 83 17.70 5.53 2.22
C PRO A 83 18.19 4.07 2.27
N THR A 84 18.54 3.46 1.14
CA THR A 84 19.03 2.08 1.08
C THR A 84 20.27 1.89 1.97
N GLY A 85 20.28 0.79 2.72
CA GLY A 85 21.39 0.44 3.61
C GLY A 85 21.33 1.07 5.01
N THR A 86 20.39 1.99 5.27
CA THR A 86 20.21 2.57 6.60
C THR A 86 19.79 1.48 7.61
N PRO A 87 20.49 1.33 8.74
CA PRO A 87 20.12 0.38 9.79
C PRO A 87 19.07 0.97 10.76
N PRO A 88 18.33 0.13 11.50
CA PRO A 88 17.54 0.58 12.64
C PRO A 88 18.44 0.87 13.87
N PRO A 89 17.99 1.69 14.84
CA PRO A 89 16.70 2.37 14.88
C PRO A 89 16.76 3.75 14.17
N VAL A 90 15.86 3.98 13.21
CA VAL A 90 15.78 5.25 12.46
C VAL A 90 14.33 5.70 12.26
N LEU A 91 14.10 7.01 12.34
CA LEU A 91 12.84 7.65 11.95
C LEU A 91 13.07 8.52 10.70
N LEU A 92 12.33 8.24 9.64
CA LEU A 92 12.25 9.09 8.44
C LEU A 92 10.90 9.79 8.44
N ARG A 93 10.84 11.12 8.28
CA ARG A 93 9.58 11.86 8.26
C ARG A 93 9.59 13.06 7.33
N THR A 94 8.41 13.47 6.90
CA THR A 94 8.24 14.76 6.22
C THR A 94 8.28 15.92 7.22
N LEU A 95 8.67 17.11 6.75
CA LEU A 95 8.72 18.32 7.59
C LEU A 95 7.34 18.75 8.08
N ASP A 96 6.32 18.61 7.24
CA ASP A 96 4.91 18.91 7.54
C ASP A 96 4.20 17.80 8.33
N ALA A 97 4.92 16.74 8.71
CA ALA A 97 4.44 15.64 9.51
C ALA A 97 3.23 14.87 8.91
N ARG A 98 3.05 14.92 7.59
CA ARG A 98 2.02 14.17 6.85
C ARG A 98 2.32 12.68 6.73
N GLY A 99 3.61 12.30 6.74
CA GLY A 99 4.05 10.91 6.65
C GLY A 99 5.36 10.66 7.39
N ALA A 100 5.50 9.45 7.91
CA ALA A 100 6.70 8.97 8.57
C ALA A 100 6.87 7.45 8.41
N VAL A 101 8.12 7.01 8.42
CA VAL A 101 8.49 5.60 8.52
C VAL A 101 9.44 5.43 9.70
N LEU A 102 8.99 4.64 10.67
CA LEU A 102 9.79 4.23 11.82
C LEU A 102 10.36 2.85 11.55
N PHE A 103 11.67 2.71 11.58
CA PHE A 103 12.37 1.44 11.48
C PHE A 103 13.06 1.17 12.82
N PRO A 104 12.35 0.56 13.79
CA PRO A 104 12.81 0.49 15.17
C PRO A 104 13.83 -0.63 15.41
N GLU A 105 13.71 -1.75 14.70
CA GLU A 105 14.60 -2.90 14.81
C GLU A 105 14.53 -3.76 13.55
N ALA A 106 15.43 -4.73 13.43
CA ALA A 106 15.44 -5.66 12.30
C ALA A 106 14.15 -6.51 12.26
N GLY A 107 13.63 -6.76 11.05
CA GLY A 107 12.44 -7.58 10.83
C GLY A 107 11.23 -6.78 10.36
N TYR A 108 11.09 -5.51 10.76
CA TYR A 108 9.95 -4.70 10.34
C TYR A 108 10.22 -3.19 10.36
N ALA A 109 9.45 -2.46 9.56
CA ALA A 109 9.26 -1.03 9.70
C ALA A 109 7.78 -0.70 9.83
N LEU A 110 7.45 0.47 10.36
CA LEU A 110 6.10 0.99 10.50
C LEU A 110 5.96 2.22 9.63
N ALA A 111 5.11 2.14 8.60
CA ALA A 111 4.71 3.29 7.81
C ALA A 111 3.46 3.92 8.45
N ALA A 112 3.48 5.23 8.62
CA ALA A 112 2.37 5.99 9.15
C ALA A 112 2.17 7.31 8.41
N GLY A 113 0.93 7.65 8.08
CA GLY A 113 0.66 8.90 7.37
C GLY A 113 -0.80 9.09 7.03
N ASP A 114 -1.07 10.18 6.31
CA ASP A 114 -2.37 10.45 5.70
C ASP A 114 -2.65 9.51 4.50
N SER A 115 -3.83 9.65 3.89
CA SER A 115 -4.25 8.80 2.78
C SER A 115 -3.36 8.90 1.55
N ALA A 116 -2.83 10.09 1.24
CA ALA A 116 -1.96 10.29 0.09
C ALA A 116 -0.60 9.60 0.29
N PHE A 117 0.02 9.80 1.46
CA PHE A 117 1.26 9.13 1.83
C PHE A 117 1.10 7.61 1.84
N MET A 118 0.06 7.10 2.53
CA MET A 118 -0.14 5.66 2.70
C MET A 118 -0.53 4.96 1.40
N GLY A 119 -1.29 5.63 0.53
CA GLY A 119 -1.66 5.11 -0.79
C GLY A 119 -0.42 4.85 -1.66
N ALA A 120 0.50 5.80 -1.73
CA ALA A 120 1.73 5.64 -2.49
C ALA A 120 2.75 4.70 -1.82
N ALA A 121 2.89 4.76 -0.49
CA ALA A 121 3.85 3.93 0.22
C ALA A 121 3.47 2.44 0.26
N LEU A 122 2.17 2.11 0.27
CA LEU A 122 1.70 0.74 0.45
C LEU A 122 1.02 0.12 -0.77
N GLY A 123 0.77 0.89 -1.84
CA GLY A 123 0.24 0.43 -3.14
C GLY A 123 -1.14 -0.23 -3.08
N GLU A 124 -1.24 -1.39 -2.44
CA GLU A 124 -2.46 -2.15 -2.18
C GLU A 124 -3.25 -1.65 -0.94
N GLY A 125 -2.71 -0.66 -0.21
CA GLY A 125 -3.32 -0.06 0.97
C GLY A 125 -2.91 -0.71 2.30
N ALA A 126 -3.31 -0.04 3.39
CA ALA A 126 -2.87 -0.39 4.74
C ALA A 126 -3.34 -1.78 5.20
N ASP A 127 -4.56 -2.18 4.84
CA ASP A 127 -5.13 -3.44 5.30
C ASP A 127 -4.49 -4.65 4.63
N ALA A 128 -4.21 -4.54 3.33
CA ALA A 128 -3.43 -5.53 2.58
C ALA A 128 -2.01 -5.66 3.14
N ALA A 129 -1.36 -4.53 3.47
CA ALA A 129 -0.05 -4.52 4.11
C ALA A 129 -0.06 -5.26 5.47
N ARG A 130 -1.02 -4.95 6.35
CA ARG A 130 -1.21 -5.64 7.64
C ARG A 130 -1.42 -7.14 7.46
N ALA A 131 -2.22 -7.55 6.48
CA ALA A 131 -2.49 -8.96 6.23
C ALA A 131 -1.24 -9.71 5.73
N ARG A 132 -0.47 -9.09 4.83
CA ARG A 132 0.80 -9.62 4.33
C ARG A 132 1.82 -9.73 5.46
N PHE A 133 1.90 -8.68 6.29
CA PHE A 133 2.76 -8.67 7.46
C PHE A 133 2.39 -9.77 8.46
N GLY A 134 1.10 -10.03 8.69
CA GLY A 134 0.66 -11.15 9.51
C GLY A 134 1.10 -12.52 8.97
N ARG A 135 1.14 -12.71 7.64
CA ARG A 135 1.71 -13.93 7.02
C ARG A 135 3.22 -14.01 7.24
N TYR A 136 3.92 -12.91 7.01
CA TYR A 136 5.36 -12.80 7.23
C TYR A 136 5.75 -13.09 8.69
N ALA A 137 5.03 -12.50 9.65
CA ALA A 137 5.26 -12.70 11.07
C ALA A 137 5.18 -14.17 11.48
N ARG A 138 4.25 -14.93 10.89
CA ARG A 138 4.17 -16.39 11.10
C ARG A 138 5.36 -17.14 10.51
N SER A 139 5.89 -16.72 9.36
CA SER A 139 7.04 -17.39 8.75
C SER A 139 8.36 -17.11 9.47
N VAL A 140 8.49 -16.00 10.20
CA VAL A 140 9.73 -15.60 10.90
C VAL A 140 9.65 -15.70 12.43
N LEU A 141 8.56 -16.23 12.98
CA LEU A 141 8.28 -16.25 14.42
C LEU A 141 9.45 -16.79 15.26
N ALA A 142 10.12 -17.83 14.77
CA ALA A 142 11.24 -18.45 15.48
C ALA A 142 12.49 -17.56 15.55
N GLN A 143 12.72 -16.70 14.55
CA GLN A 143 13.89 -15.81 14.50
C GLN A 143 13.60 -14.43 15.09
N HIS A 144 12.37 -13.94 14.95
CA HIS A 144 11.97 -12.58 15.35
C HIS A 144 10.63 -12.60 16.13
N PRO A 145 10.64 -12.92 17.43
CA PRO A 145 9.40 -12.98 18.23
C PRO A 145 8.66 -11.65 18.32
N SER A 146 9.39 -10.52 18.30
CA SER A 146 8.82 -9.17 18.34
C SER A 146 7.94 -8.86 17.13
N VAL A 147 8.27 -9.37 15.94
CA VAL A 147 7.48 -9.21 14.71
C VAL A 147 6.07 -9.77 14.88
N ALA A 148 5.89 -10.84 15.65
CA ALA A 148 4.58 -11.42 15.93
C ALA A 148 3.73 -10.52 16.84
N ALA A 149 4.34 -9.89 17.85
CA ALA A 149 3.65 -8.90 18.69
C ALA A 149 3.20 -7.68 17.87
N VAL A 150 4.05 -7.19 16.96
CA VAL A 150 3.70 -6.09 16.05
C VAL A 150 2.54 -6.48 15.14
N ALA A 151 2.55 -7.69 14.58
CA ALA A 151 1.45 -8.17 13.74
C ALA A 151 0.13 -8.27 14.53
N ALA A 152 0.18 -8.69 15.80
CA ALA A 152 -0.98 -8.76 16.68
C ALA A 152 -1.53 -7.36 17.04
N SER A 153 -0.66 -6.35 17.17
CA SER A 153 -1.05 -4.96 17.43
C SER A 153 -1.62 -4.24 16.21
N HIS A 154 -1.38 -4.77 15.00
CA HIS A 154 -1.86 -4.18 13.75
C HIS A 154 -2.60 -5.21 12.87
N PRO A 155 -3.71 -5.80 13.38
CA PRO A 155 -4.49 -6.73 12.57
C PRO A 155 -5.17 -5.99 11.42
N PRO A 156 -5.47 -6.68 10.30
CA PRO A 156 -6.35 -6.12 9.29
C PRO A 156 -7.71 -5.75 9.92
N ALA A 157 -8.19 -4.56 9.62
CA ALA A 157 -9.48 -4.03 10.05
C ALA A 157 -10.64 -4.69 9.30
N HIS A 158 -10.45 -5.07 8.03
CA HIS A 158 -11.50 -5.67 7.22
C HIS A 158 -11.26 -7.16 6.96
N ARG A 159 -12.34 -7.93 7.02
CA ARG A 159 -12.37 -9.31 6.55
C ARG A 159 -12.25 -9.29 5.02
N ALA A 160 -11.47 -10.22 4.48
CA ALA A 160 -11.36 -10.38 3.03
C ALA A 160 -12.55 -11.19 2.47
N TRP A 161 -13.30 -10.58 1.55
CA TRP A 161 -14.40 -11.21 0.83
C TRP A 161 -13.88 -12.22 -0.20
N SER A 162 -14.55 -13.36 -0.31
CA SER A 162 -14.20 -14.42 -1.28
C SER A 162 -15.29 -14.69 -2.30
N ARG A 163 -16.48 -14.14 -2.08
CA ARG A 163 -17.66 -14.32 -2.94
C ARG A 163 -18.32 -12.97 -3.15
N PRO A 164 -18.94 -12.74 -4.32
CA PRO A 164 -19.67 -11.50 -4.60
C PRO A 164 -20.77 -11.24 -3.57
N ASP A 165 -21.51 -12.28 -3.16
CA ASP A 165 -22.60 -12.18 -2.18
C ASP A 165 -22.14 -11.76 -0.77
N ASP A 166 -20.84 -11.91 -0.46
CA ASP A 166 -20.29 -11.47 0.82
C ASP A 166 -19.93 -9.97 0.82
N VAL A 167 -19.89 -9.33 -0.36
CA VAL A 167 -19.45 -7.95 -0.54
C VAL A 167 -20.54 -7.00 -0.04
N ASP A 168 -20.14 -6.04 0.79
CA ASP A 168 -21.04 -4.99 1.25
C ASP A 168 -21.54 -4.16 0.05
N PRO A 169 -22.86 -4.02 -0.17
CA PRO A 169 -23.41 -3.31 -1.33
C PRO A 169 -23.01 -1.83 -1.40
N ASP A 170 -22.64 -1.19 -0.29
CA ASP A 170 -22.20 0.21 -0.25
C ASP A 170 -20.67 0.37 -0.43
N SER A 171 -19.96 -0.74 -0.63
CA SER A 171 -18.51 -0.78 -0.78
C SER A 171 -18.03 -0.32 -2.17
N ALA A 172 -16.76 0.06 -2.25
CA ALA A 172 -16.15 0.34 -3.55
C ALA A 172 -15.96 -0.93 -4.38
N THR A 173 -15.76 -2.08 -3.74
CA THR A 173 -15.74 -3.41 -4.37
C THR A 173 -17.09 -3.74 -5.02
N ALA A 174 -18.22 -3.42 -4.39
CA ALA A 174 -19.54 -3.58 -5.01
C ALA A 174 -19.69 -2.73 -6.28
N ARG A 175 -19.14 -1.52 -6.30
CA ARG A 175 -19.08 -0.70 -7.52
C ARG A 175 -18.23 -1.35 -8.61
N GLN A 176 -17.10 -1.96 -8.28
CA GLN A 176 -16.29 -2.72 -9.26
C GLN A 176 -17.07 -3.91 -9.85
N LEU A 177 -17.82 -4.65 -9.03
CA LEU A 177 -18.68 -5.73 -9.49
C LEU A 177 -19.80 -5.22 -10.42
N ALA A 178 -20.46 -4.13 -10.06
CA ALA A 178 -21.49 -3.52 -10.90
C ALA A 178 -20.94 -3.02 -12.25
N LEU A 179 -19.70 -2.49 -12.26
CA LEU A 179 -19.01 -2.10 -13.48
C LEU A 179 -18.68 -3.29 -14.38
N LEU A 180 -18.21 -4.41 -13.80
CA LEU A 180 -17.95 -5.64 -14.55
C LEU A 180 -19.21 -6.17 -15.22
N ASP A 181 -20.29 -6.26 -14.46
CA ASP A 181 -21.59 -6.70 -14.94
C ASP A 181 -22.11 -5.80 -16.08
N ALA A 182 -22.08 -4.48 -15.89
CA ALA A 182 -22.48 -3.51 -16.92
C ALA A 182 -21.61 -3.58 -18.17
N PHE A 183 -20.30 -3.74 -18.04
CA PHE A 183 -19.37 -3.78 -19.18
C PHE A 183 -19.47 -5.09 -19.96
N ALA A 184 -19.57 -6.22 -19.24
CA ALA A 184 -19.76 -7.54 -19.84
C ALA A 184 -21.05 -7.59 -20.67
N ASP A 185 -22.13 -6.98 -20.19
CA ASP A 185 -23.42 -6.85 -20.89
C ASP A 185 -23.42 -5.80 -22.01
N GLY A 186 -22.36 -5.00 -22.14
CA GLY A 186 -22.29 -3.90 -23.12
C GLY A 186 -23.16 -2.69 -22.77
N ARG A 187 -23.52 -2.52 -21.50
CA ARG A 187 -24.27 -1.35 -20.99
C ARG A 187 -23.37 -0.14 -20.72
N CYS A 188 -22.05 -0.29 -20.66
CA CYS A 188 -21.09 0.81 -20.64
C CYS A 188 -19.96 0.59 -21.66
N GLY A 189 -19.33 1.69 -22.10
CA GLY A 189 -18.20 1.65 -23.03
C GLY A 189 -16.86 1.39 -22.33
N ALA A 190 -15.84 1.02 -23.11
CA ALA A 190 -14.51 0.69 -22.60
C ALA A 190 -13.81 1.85 -21.86
N PRO A 191 -13.84 3.11 -22.35
CA PRO A 191 -13.25 4.23 -21.62
C PRO A 191 -13.92 4.50 -20.26
N ASP A 192 -15.25 4.40 -20.19
CA ASP A 192 -16.03 4.61 -18.97
C ASP A 192 -15.77 3.49 -17.96
N PHE A 193 -15.72 2.24 -18.43
CA PHE A 193 -15.37 1.09 -17.62
C PHE A 193 -13.97 1.23 -17.03
N ALA A 194 -12.95 1.56 -17.85
CA ALA A 194 -11.58 1.73 -17.41
C ALA A 194 -11.46 2.83 -16.34
N HIS A 195 -12.04 4.01 -16.58
CA HIS A 195 -12.03 5.11 -15.60
C HIS A 195 -12.73 4.71 -14.30
N GLY A 196 -13.95 4.17 -14.40
CA GLY A 196 -14.73 3.75 -13.24
C GLY A 196 -14.03 2.65 -12.43
N TRP A 197 -13.39 1.69 -13.10
CA TRP A 197 -12.64 0.62 -12.46
C TRP A 197 -11.47 1.19 -11.64
N TRP A 198 -10.66 2.08 -12.23
CA TRP A 198 -9.53 2.69 -11.53
C TRP A 198 -9.97 3.55 -10.35
N GLU A 199 -11.05 4.31 -10.49
CA GLU A 199 -11.62 5.08 -9.39
C GLU A 199 -12.09 4.16 -8.24
N ALA A 200 -12.90 3.14 -8.56
CA ALA A 200 -13.44 2.22 -7.57
C ALA A 200 -12.33 1.41 -6.89
N ARG A 201 -11.31 0.95 -7.63
CA ARG A 201 -10.14 0.24 -7.07
C ARG A 201 -9.35 1.13 -6.10
N ARG A 202 -9.08 2.39 -6.46
CA ARG A 202 -8.42 3.35 -5.53
C ARG A 202 -9.26 3.58 -4.28
N ALA A 203 -10.58 3.72 -4.42
CA ALA A 203 -11.47 3.89 -3.28
C ALA A 203 -11.51 2.64 -2.38
N SER A 204 -11.53 1.44 -2.96
CA SER A 204 -11.46 0.15 -2.24
C SER A 204 -10.17 0.07 -1.42
N GLN A 205 -9.01 0.38 -2.03
CA GLN A 205 -7.71 0.40 -1.35
C GLN A 205 -7.65 1.45 -0.23
N ALA A 206 -8.18 2.65 -0.47
CA ALA A 206 -8.23 3.73 0.53
C ALA A 206 -9.11 3.38 1.73
N ARG A 207 -10.20 2.64 1.51
CA ARG A 207 -11.07 2.10 2.57
C ARG A 207 -10.50 0.84 3.22
N GLY A 208 -9.44 0.27 2.67
CA GLY A 208 -8.87 -0.98 3.16
C GLY A 208 -9.80 -2.19 2.94
N GLU A 209 -10.68 -2.12 1.94
CA GLU A 209 -11.49 -3.25 1.51
C GLU A 209 -10.58 -4.35 0.94
N ARG A 210 -10.94 -5.61 1.17
CA ARG A 210 -10.10 -6.75 0.81
C ARG A 210 -10.90 -7.84 0.14
N ILE A 211 -10.30 -8.39 -0.91
CA ILE A 211 -10.80 -9.54 -1.66
C ILE A 211 -9.76 -10.66 -1.65
N ARG A 212 -10.20 -11.90 -1.87
CA ARG A 212 -9.34 -13.10 -1.92
C ARG A 212 -9.97 -14.23 -2.71
N GLY A 213 -9.17 -15.25 -3.04
CA GLY A 213 -9.63 -16.43 -3.77
C GLY A 213 -10.11 -16.07 -5.18
N ALA A 214 -11.05 -16.83 -5.72
CA ALA A 214 -11.53 -16.65 -7.10
C ALA A 214 -12.00 -15.21 -7.41
N LEU A 215 -12.61 -14.51 -6.45
CA LEU A 215 -13.01 -13.11 -6.62
C LEU A 215 -11.79 -12.18 -6.74
N GLY A 216 -10.73 -12.46 -5.96
CA GLY A 216 -9.46 -11.76 -6.09
C GLY A 216 -8.78 -12.04 -7.43
N ASP A 217 -8.74 -13.31 -7.83
CA ASP A 217 -8.13 -13.73 -9.10
C ASP A 217 -8.81 -13.06 -10.31
N LEU A 218 -10.15 -12.95 -10.29
CA LEU A 218 -10.91 -12.19 -11.29
C LEU A 218 -10.48 -10.72 -11.33
N PHE A 219 -10.39 -10.04 -10.19
CA PHE A 219 -10.04 -8.62 -10.13
C PHE A 219 -8.60 -8.39 -10.57
N ASP A 220 -7.69 -9.31 -10.28
CA ASP A 220 -6.31 -9.25 -10.74
C ASP A 220 -6.23 -9.49 -12.25
N GLN A 221 -7.01 -10.42 -12.81
CA GLN A 221 -7.08 -10.62 -14.25
C GLN A 221 -7.61 -9.37 -14.97
N VAL A 222 -8.69 -8.76 -14.49
CA VAL A 222 -9.25 -7.53 -15.05
C VAL A 222 -8.25 -6.37 -14.95
N PHE A 223 -7.52 -6.26 -13.83
CA PHE A 223 -6.44 -5.30 -13.68
C PHE A 223 -5.38 -5.47 -14.77
N MET A 224 -4.88 -6.69 -14.99
CA MET A 224 -3.86 -6.95 -16.02
C MET A 224 -4.40 -6.64 -17.42
N THR A 225 -5.65 -7.01 -17.72
CA THR A 225 -6.28 -6.68 -19.01
C THR A 225 -6.40 -5.17 -19.23
N LEU A 226 -6.65 -4.39 -18.18
CA LEU A 226 -6.70 -2.93 -18.27
C LEU A 226 -5.31 -2.28 -18.40
N GLU A 227 -4.24 -2.95 -17.97
CA GLU A 227 -2.86 -2.48 -18.23
C GLU A 227 -2.50 -2.59 -19.71
N ASP A 228 -3.05 -3.58 -20.41
CA ASP A 228 -2.86 -3.76 -21.86
C ASP A 228 -3.83 -2.90 -22.70
N TYR A 229 -4.70 -2.08 -22.11
CA TYR A 229 -5.71 -1.30 -22.85
C TYR A 229 -5.27 0.14 -23.13
N ALA A 230 -5.29 0.54 -24.40
CA ALA A 230 -5.03 1.91 -24.83
C ALA A 230 -6.34 2.71 -24.90
N VAL A 231 -6.61 3.52 -23.86
CA VAL A 231 -7.79 4.41 -23.79
C VAL A 231 -7.84 5.42 -24.97
N ASP A 232 -6.67 5.90 -25.40
CA ASP A 232 -6.54 6.78 -26.56
C ASP A 232 -5.80 6.03 -27.69
N PRO A 233 -6.50 5.70 -28.79
CA PRO A 233 -5.91 4.96 -29.91
C PRO A 233 -4.70 5.66 -30.55
N ALA A 234 -4.55 6.98 -30.38
CA ALA A 234 -3.41 7.72 -30.92
C ALA A 234 -2.09 7.36 -30.21
N PHE A 235 -2.17 6.80 -28.99
CA PHE A 235 -1.02 6.39 -28.19
C PHE A 235 -0.91 4.86 -28.04
N ALA A 236 -1.71 4.09 -28.78
CA ALA A 236 -1.68 2.64 -28.71
C ALA A 236 -0.34 2.08 -29.23
N GLU A 237 0.26 1.20 -28.44
CA GLU A 237 1.45 0.44 -28.80
C GLU A 237 1.07 -0.89 -29.48
N PRO A 238 1.96 -1.49 -30.29
CA PRO A 238 1.72 -2.81 -30.86
C PRO A 238 1.54 -3.87 -29.78
N GLY A 239 0.31 -4.40 -29.66
CA GLY A 239 -0.06 -5.38 -28.64
C GLY A 239 -1.17 -4.90 -27.72
N ASP A 240 -1.41 -3.59 -27.67
CA ASP A 240 -2.47 -3.02 -26.86
C ASP A 240 -3.86 -3.45 -27.36
N LEU A 241 -4.78 -3.64 -26.41
CA LEU A 241 -6.18 -3.91 -26.65
C LEU A 241 -6.89 -2.62 -27.09
N ASP A 242 -7.76 -2.76 -28.08
CA ASP A 242 -8.79 -1.78 -28.39
C ASP A 242 -10.05 -2.02 -27.52
N ASP A 243 -11.09 -1.19 -27.70
CA ASP A 243 -12.33 -1.28 -26.94
C ASP A 243 -12.99 -2.67 -27.06
N ALA A 244 -12.97 -3.25 -28.26
CA ALA A 244 -13.58 -4.55 -28.54
C ALA A 244 -12.78 -5.70 -27.91
N GLY A 245 -11.45 -5.62 -27.99
CA GLY A 245 -10.51 -6.54 -27.35
C GLY A 245 -10.65 -6.53 -25.83
N LEU A 246 -10.72 -5.34 -25.23
CA LEU A 246 -10.97 -5.18 -23.80
C LEU A 246 -12.31 -5.83 -23.40
N GLN A 247 -13.39 -5.54 -24.13
CA GLN A 247 -14.71 -6.09 -23.83
C GLN A 247 -14.72 -7.61 -23.93
N ALA A 248 -14.11 -8.18 -24.97
CA ALA A 248 -14.03 -9.62 -25.15
C ALA A 248 -13.24 -10.30 -24.01
N ALA A 249 -12.10 -9.72 -23.62
CA ALA A 249 -11.26 -10.26 -22.56
C ALA A 249 -11.94 -10.20 -21.17
N VAL A 250 -12.56 -9.06 -20.83
CA VAL A 250 -13.27 -8.89 -19.56
C VAL A 250 -14.51 -9.79 -19.50
N ARG A 251 -15.28 -9.90 -20.60
CA ARG A 251 -16.43 -10.80 -20.67
C ARG A 251 -16.01 -12.26 -20.46
N ALA A 252 -14.93 -12.70 -21.11
CA ALA A 252 -14.42 -14.05 -20.94
C ALA A 252 -14.01 -14.35 -19.48
N ALA A 253 -13.33 -13.41 -18.82
CA ALA A 253 -12.98 -13.52 -17.40
C ALA A 253 -14.22 -13.61 -16.50
N TRP A 254 -15.24 -12.80 -16.78
CA TRP A 254 -16.50 -12.77 -16.02
C TRP A 254 -17.30 -14.06 -16.18
N GLU A 255 -17.38 -14.59 -17.40
CA GLU A 255 -18.05 -15.87 -17.70
C GLU A 255 -17.31 -17.05 -17.06
N GLU A 256 -15.98 -17.05 -17.09
CA GLU A 256 -15.16 -18.08 -16.41
C GLU A 256 -15.45 -18.10 -14.92
N PHE A 257 -15.48 -16.92 -14.29
CA PHE A 257 -15.75 -16.78 -12.87
C PHE A 257 -17.14 -17.31 -12.47
N HIS A 258 -18.15 -17.14 -13.33
CA HIS A 258 -19.51 -17.67 -13.11
C HIS A 258 -19.68 -19.14 -13.45
N ARG A 259 -18.69 -19.77 -14.10
CA ARG A 259 -18.82 -21.16 -14.49
C ARG A 259 -18.82 -22.05 -13.22
N PRO A 260 -19.88 -22.84 -12.98
CA PRO A 260 -19.88 -23.79 -11.87
C PRO A 260 -18.70 -24.76 -12.05
N GLY A 261 -17.84 -24.82 -11.05
CA GLY A 261 -16.43 -25.19 -11.22
C GLY A 261 -16.14 -26.47 -11.99
N THR A 262 -15.30 -26.35 -13.02
CA THR A 262 -14.31 -27.38 -13.33
C THR A 262 -13.25 -27.32 -12.23
N GLY A 263 -13.27 -28.30 -11.32
CA GLY A 263 -12.41 -28.31 -10.14
C GLY A 263 -10.92 -28.18 -10.45
N ARG A 264 -10.27 -27.20 -9.81
CA ARG A 264 -8.91 -27.37 -9.30
C ARG A 264 -9.00 -27.54 -7.78
N GLY A 265 -9.32 -28.77 -7.39
CA GLY A 265 -8.95 -29.26 -6.08
C GLY A 265 -7.47 -29.68 -6.10
N GLY A 266 -6.73 -29.25 -5.08
CA GLY A 266 -5.50 -29.92 -4.62
C GLY A 266 -4.23 -29.68 -5.44
N GLN A 267 -3.41 -28.74 -4.97
CA GLN A 267 -2.15 -29.07 -4.29
C GLN A 267 -1.61 -27.86 -3.53
#